data_AF-A0A4Z2FYU7-F1
#
_entry.id   AF-A0A4Z2FYU7-F1
#
_cell.length_a   1.000
_cell.length_b   1.000
_cell.length_c   1.000
_cell.angle_alpha   90.00
_cell.angle_beta   90.00
_cell.angle_gamma   90.00
#
_symmetry.space_group_name_H-M   'P 1'
#
loop_
_entity.id
_entity.type
_entity.pdbx_description
1 polymer ?
#
loop_
_entity_poly.entity_id
_entity_poly.type
_entity_poly.pdbx_seq_one_letter_code
_entity_poly.pdbx_strand_id
1 'polypeptide(L)' 'MKNQMIIGDDPKYRQICVQGICSLEIRKPGNYDGGVYSCKAKNSHGEAVVSCKLEVKQPAVAADAEKK' A
#
# COMPACT_ATOMS: atom_id res chain seq x y z
N MET A 1 6.29 2.07 4.75
CA MET A 1 7.25 2.06 3.62
C MET A 1 6.63 1.37 2.42
N LYS A 2 7.02 1.76 1.21
CA LYS A 2 6.67 1.10 -0.05
C LYS A 2 7.95 0.84 -0.83
N ASN A 3 8.22 -0.42 -1.19
CA ASN A 3 9.42 -0.83 -1.92
C ASN A 3 10.71 -0.27 -1.29
N GLN A 4 10.86 -0.45 0.02
CA GLN A 4 11.98 0.09 0.83
C GLN A 4 12.07 1.63 0.92
N MET A 5 11.16 2.38 0.30
CA MET A 5 11.09 3.83 0.41
C MET A 5 10.11 4.26 1.51
N ILE A 6 10.48 5.30 2.26
CA ILE A 6 9.58 5.91 3.25
C ILE A 6 8.40 6.54 2.51
N ILE A 7 7.19 6.28 3.01
CA ILE A 7 5.99 6.97 2.53
C ILE A 7 5.99 8.33 3.23
N GLY A 8 6.25 9.40 2.48
CA GLY A 8 6.28 10.76 2.97
C GLY A 8 4.89 11.38 3.18
N ASP A 9 4.87 12.70 3.31
CA ASP A 9 3.67 13.51 3.52
C ASP A 9 2.97 13.82 2.18
N ASP A 10 2.43 12.78 1.56
CA ASP A 10 1.67 12.87 0.31
C ASP A 10 0.17 12.66 0.63
N PRO A 11 -0.73 13.56 0.20
CA PRO A 11 -2.17 13.47 0.49
C PRO A 11 -2.86 12.21 -0.05
N LYS A 12 -2.18 11.46 -0.94
CA LYS A 12 -2.59 10.13 -1.39
C LYS A 12 -2.57 9.09 -0.27
N TYR A 13 -1.62 9.19 0.65
CA TYR A 13 -1.41 8.22 1.71
C TYR A 13 -1.84 8.81 3.04
N ARG A 14 -2.68 8.10 3.78
CA ARG A 14 -3.02 8.45 5.15
C ARG A 14 -2.57 7.35 6.09
N GLN A 15 -1.60 7.70 6.94
CA GLN A 15 -1.08 6.82 7.98
C GLN A 15 -1.83 7.09 9.29
N ILE A 16 -2.33 6.04 9.92
CA ILE A 16 -3.09 6.11 11.18
C ILE A 16 -2.47 5.12 12.15
N CYS A 17 -2.15 5.57 13.36
CA CYS A 17 -1.68 4.70 14.44
C CYS A 17 -2.49 5.01 15.70
N VAL A 18 -3.39 4.10 16.08
CA VAL A 18 -4.28 4.27 17.24
C VAL A 18 -4.30 2.98 18.03
N GLN A 19 -4.04 3.07 19.35
CA GLN A 19 -4.09 1.94 20.28
C GLN A 19 -3.28 0.72 19.82
N GLY A 20 -2.12 0.95 19.21
CA GLY A 20 -1.21 -0.12 18.74
C GLY A 20 -1.56 -0.69 17.37
N ILE A 21 -2.61 -0.21 16.70
CA ILE A 21 -2.97 -0.60 15.34
C ILE A 21 -2.44 0.43 14.35
N CYS A 22 -1.55 -0.01 13.44
CA CYS A 22 -1.02 0.78 12.34
C CYS A 22 -1.78 0.48 11.05
N SER A 23 -2.44 1.48 10.49
CA SER A 23 -3.21 1.39 9.24
C SER A 23 -2.66 2.37 8.20
N LEU A 24 -2.64 1.94 6.94
CA LEU A 24 -2.28 2.77 5.78
C LEU A 24 -3.46 2.77 4.80
N GLU A 25 -4.04 3.94 4.58
CA GLU A 25 -5.08 4.17 3.57
C GLU A 25 -4.44 4.76 2.30
N ILE A 26 -4.75 4.18 1.15
CA ILE A 26 -4.30 4.65 -0.17
C ILE A 26 -5.51 5.23 -0.90
N ARG A 27 -5.53 6.53 -1.11
CA ARG A 27 -6.63 7.24 -1.79
C ARG A 27 -6.44 7.17 -3.30
N LYS A 28 -7.55 6.96 -4.02
CA LYS A 28 -7.58 6.85 -5.50
C LYS A 28 -6.46 5.90 -6.00
N PRO A 29 -6.51 4.61 -5.63
CA PRO A 29 -5.47 3.66 -6.00
C PRO A 29 -5.38 3.53 -7.53
N GLY A 30 -4.15 3.41 -8.03
CA GLY A 30 -3.84 3.22 -9.44
C GLY A 30 -2.74 2.17 -9.62
N ASN A 31 -2.39 1.87 -10.87
CA ASN A 31 -1.50 0.75 -11.22
C ASN A 31 -0.14 0.80 -10.52
N TYR A 32 0.36 2.01 -10.24
CA TYR A 32 1.64 2.23 -9.57
C TYR A 32 1.59 2.00 -8.06
N ASP A 33 0.41 1.78 -7.46
CA ASP A 33 0.26 1.48 -6.04
C ASP A 33 0.53 0.02 -5.71
N GLY A 34 0.67 -0.85 -6.72
CA GLY A 34 1.21 -2.18 -6.51
C GLY A 34 2.62 -2.12 -5.92
N GLY A 35 2.96 -3.05 -5.03
CA GLY A 35 4.29 -3.12 -4.45
C GLY A 35 4.35 -3.83 -3.11
N VAL A 36 5.54 -3.89 -2.53
CA VAL A 36 5.77 -4.42 -1.19
C VAL A 36 5.64 -3.29 -0.20
N TYR A 37 4.64 -3.38 0.67
CA TYR A 37 4.42 -2.45 1.77
C TYR A 37 5.03 -3.03 3.03
N SER A 38 5.60 -2.17 3.87
CA SER A 38 6.17 -2.60 5.14
C SER A 38 5.85 -1.60 6.25
N CYS A 39 5.37 -2.13 7.37
CA CYS A 39 5.16 -1.40 8.61
C CYS A 39 6.31 -1.72 9.57
N LYS A 40 6.93 -0.68 10.14
CA LYS A 40 8.03 -0.79 11.09
C LYS A 40 7.61 -0.16 12.40
N ALA A 41 7.59 -0.95 13.46
CA ALA A 41 7.37 -0.49 14.83
C ALA A 41 8.72 -0.44 15.56
N LYS A 42 9.01 0.65 16.27
CA LYS A 42 10.25 0.85 17.00
C LYS A 42 9.95 1.35 18.42
N ASN A 43 10.66 0.82 19.40
CA ASN A 43 10.66 1.30 20.77
C ASN A 43 12.10 1.38 21.31
N SER A 44 12.29 1.64 22.60
CA SER A 44 13.62 1.72 23.23
C SER A 44 14.38 0.39 23.27
N HIS A 45 13.69 -0.73 23.10
CA HIS A 45 14.27 -2.07 23.22
C HIS A 45 14.56 -2.71 21.86
N GLY A 46 14.01 -2.17 20.77
CA GLY A 46 14.27 -2.69 19.43
C GLY A 46 13.24 -2.27 18.40
N GLU A 47 13.18 -3.07 17.33
CA GLU A 47 12.30 -2.85 16.20
C GLU A 47 11.72 -4.16 15.68
N ALA A 48 10.50 -4.08 15.15
CA ALA A 48 9.83 -5.16 14.44
C ALA A 48 9.32 -4.64 13.10
N VAL A 49 9.41 -5.47 12.06
CA VAL A 49 8.98 -5.14 10.70
C VAL A 49 8.06 -6.24 10.18
N VAL A 50 6.93 -5.83 9.59
CA VAL A 50 6.03 -6.72 8.85
C VAL A 50 5.90 -6.21 7.42
N SER A 51 5.84 -7.12 6.46
CA SER A 51 5.75 -6.80 5.04
C SER A 51 4.62 -7.58 4.37
N CYS A 52 3.95 -6.94 3.41
CA CYS A 52 2.94 -7.57 2.57
C CYS A 52 3.03 -7.05 1.13
N LYS A 53 2.61 -7.87 0.15
CA LYS A 53 2.55 -7.47 -1.26
C LYS A 53 1.13 -7.01 -1.59
N LEU A 54 1.00 -5.80 -2.10
CA LEU A 54 -0.25 -5.25 -2.62
C LEU A 54 -0.27 -5.40 -4.15
N GLU A 55 -1.33 -6.00 -4.67
CA GLU A 55 -1.57 -6.14 -6.11
C GLU A 55 -2.82 -5.35 -6.49
N VAL A 56 -2.70 -4.46 -7.49
CA VAL A 56 -3.81 -3.66 -7.99
C VAL A 56 -4.40 -4.37 -9.20
N LYS A 57 -5.64 -4.85 -9.07
CA LYS A 57 -6.37 -5.46 -10.18
C LYS A 57 -6.91 -4.37 -11.09
N GLN A 58 -6.69 -4.51 -12.39
CA GLN A 58 -7.40 -3.69 -13.37
C GLN A 58 -8.85 -4.15 -13.47
N PRO A 59 -9.81 -3.24 -13.65
CA PRO A 59 -11.15 -3.63 -14.04
C PRO A 59 -11.05 -4.42 -15.35
N ALA A 60 -11.76 -5.54 -15.44
CA ALA A 60 -11.84 -6.29 -16.68
C ALA A 60 -12.50 -5.39 -17.72
N VAL A 61 -11.71 -4.85 -18.66
CA VAL A 61 -12.26 -4.38 -19.93
C VAL A 61 -12.90 -5.61 -20.56
N ALA A 62 -14.23 -5.56 -20.70
CA ALA A 62 -14.96 -6.56 -21.47
C ALA A 62 -14.24 -6.69 -22.82
N ALA A 63 -13.59 -7.84 -23.03
CA ALA A 63 -12.87 -8.10 -24.26
C ALA A 63 -13.89 -8.03 -25.40
N ASP A 64 -13.71 -7.02 -26.23
CA ASP A 64 -14.12 -6.90 -27.63
C ASP A 64 -14.86 -8.15 -28.15
N ALA A 65 -16.18 -8.13 -28.01
CA ALA A 65 -17.09 -9.03 -28.72
C ALA A 65 -17.40 -8.39 -30.09
N GLU A 66 -16.39 -8.17 -30.93
CA GLU A 66 -16.61 -7.96 -32.36
C GLU A 66 -15.38 -8.38 -33.17
N LYS A 67 -15.19 -9.69 -33.34
CA LYS A 67 -14.37 -10.22 -34.43
C LYS A 67 -15.13 -11.29 -35.20
N LYS A 68 -15.58 -10.84 -36.39
CA LYS A 68 -16.16 -11.54 -37.56
C LYS A 68 -17.67 -11.68 -37.62
#